data_AF-A0A1I1LYM8-F1
#
_entry.id   AF-A0A1I1LYM8-F1
#
_cell.length_a   1.000
_cell.length_b   1.000
_cell.length_c   1.000
_cell.angle_alpha   90.00
_cell.angle_beta   90.00
_cell.angle_gamma   90.00
#
_symmetry.space_group_name_H-M   'P 1'
#
loop_
_entity.id
_entity.type
_entity.pdbx_description
1 polymer ?
#
loop_
_entity_poly.entity_id
_entity_poly.type
_entity_poly.pdbx_seq_one_letter_code
_entity_poly.pdbx_strand_id
1 'polypeptide(L)'
;MTMPKLIRLYIRNVLIGFGISAIFVAALIAFDVAGLRHLMLGSSAGWMAIAMMWFANGIVFAGVQFGLAVMALRERDDTPRGGTRAPLATRIPAPVRANSATPRVRR
;
A
#
# COMPACT_ATOMS: atom_id res chain seq x y z
N MET A 1 11.74 -9.69 -16.46
CA MET A 1 10.27 -9.48 -16.58
C MET A 1 9.87 -8.25 -15.80
N THR A 2 9.64 -7.13 -16.50
CA THR A 2 9.27 -5.85 -15.89
C THR A 2 7.80 -5.91 -15.49
N MET A 3 7.51 -6.23 -14.23
CA MET A 3 6.13 -6.28 -13.74
C MET A 3 5.53 -4.86 -13.70
N PRO A 4 4.42 -4.60 -14.40
CA PRO A 4 3.68 -3.34 -14.31
C PRO A 4 3.38 -2.98 -12.85
N LYS A 5 3.63 -1.73 -12.46
CA LYS A 5 3.48 -1.25 -11.07
C LYS A 5 2.09 -1.53 -10.46
N LEU A 6 1.07 -1.62 -11.32
CA LEU A 6 -0.30 -1.97 -10.98
C LEU A 6 -0.43 -3.40 -10.43
N ILE A 7 0.18 -4.39 -11.08
CA ILE A 7 0.13 -5.79 -10.64
C ILE A 7 0.87 -5.96 -9.31
N ARG A 8 1.96 -5.21 -9.11
CA ARG A 8 2.71 -5.22 -7.84
C ARG A 8 1.92 -4.60 -6.69
N LEU A 9 1.19 -3.51 -6.95
CA LEU A 9 0.27 -2.92 -5.97
C LEU A 9 -0.85 -3.89 -5.61
N TYR A 10 -1.41 -4.57 -6.61
CA TYR A 10 -2.46 -5.57 -6.45
C TYR A 10 -2.04 -6.72 -5.53
N ILE A 11 -0.92 -7.40 -5.84
CA ILE A 11 -0.44 -8.54 -5.04
C ILE A 11 -0.20 -8.12 -3.59
N ARG A 12 0.32 -6.90 -3.37
CA ARG A 12 0.58 -6.39 -2.02
C ARG A 12 -0.70 -6.22 -1.20
N ASN A 13 -1.76 -5.67 -1.79
CA ASN A 13 -3.05 -5.50 -1.10
C ASN A 13 -3.73 -6.83 -0.78
N VAL A 14 -3.64 -7.81 -1.68
CA VAL A 14 -4.15 -9.17 -1.44
C VAL A 14 -3.41 -9.84 -0.28
N LEU A 15 -2.08 -9.73 -0.24
CA LEU A 15 -1.27 -10.26 0.85
C LEU A 15 -1.59 -9.60 2.20
N ILE A 16 -1.85 -8.28 2.20
CA ILE A 16 -2.29 -7.56 3.41
C ILE A 16 -3.65 -8.10 3.88
N GLY A 17 -4.60 -8.30 2.96
CA GLY A 17 -5.91 -8.89 3.28
C GLY A 17 -5.80 -10.28 3.91
N PHE A 18 -4.93 -11.14 3.37
CA PHE A 18 -4.65 -12.47 3.93
C PHE A 18 -3.93 -12.43 5.28
N GLY A 19 -3.04 -11.46 5.49
CA GLY A 19 -2.39 -11.24 6.79
C GLY A 19 -3.41 -10.84 7.87
N ILE A 20 -4.31 -9.90 7.54
CA ILE A 20 -5.38 -9.47 8.44
C ILE A 20 -6.35 -10.62 8.72
N SER A 21 -6.70 -11.44 7.72
CA SER A 21 -7.58 -12.58 7.92
C SER A 21 -6.98 -13.64 8.84
N ALA A 22 -5.67 -13.84 8.80
CA ALA A 22 -4.98 -14.77 9.71
C ALA A 22 -5.15 -14.33 11.18
N ILE A 23 -4.98 -13.03 11.44
CA ILE A 23 -5.16 -12.43 12.76
C ILE A 23 -6.63 -12.58 13.20
N PHE A 24 -7.57 -12.30 12.31
CA PHE A 24 -9.01 -12.43 12.60
C PHE A 24 -9.40 -13.88 12.93
N VAL A 25 -8.96 -14.85 12.13
CA VAL A 25 -9.20 -16.27 12.38
C VAL A 25 -8.54 -16.74 13.68
N ALA A 26 -7.32 -16.31 13.95
CA ALA A 26 -6.66 -16.60 15.22
C ALA A 26 -7.45 -16.04 16.42
N ALA A 27 -8.00 -14.83 16.30
CA ALA A 27 -8.87 -14.25 17.33
C ALA A 27 -10.16 -15.06 17.53
N LEU A 28 -10.84 -15.48 16.45
CA LEU A 28 -12.04 -16.32 16.55
C LEU A 28 -11.78 -17.63 17.30
N ILE A 29 -10.64 -18.27 17.04
CA ILE A 29 -10.22 -19.50 17.73
C ILE A 29 -9.82 -19.19 19.17
N ALA A 30 -9.11 -18.09 19.43
CA ALA A 30 -8.67 -17.72 20.78
C ALA A 30 -9.85 -17.41 21.71
N PHE A 31 -10.87 -16.68 21.22
CA PHE A 31 -12.07 -16.35 21.97
C PHE A 31 -13.13 -17.46 21.98
N ASP A 32 -12.84 -18.60 21.34
CA ASP A 32 -13.75 -19.74 21.21
C ASP A 32 -15.17 -19.34 20.76
N VAL A 33 -15.22 -18.48 19.73
CA VAL A 33 -16.50 -17.99 19.22
C VAL A 33 -17.33 -19.17 18.75
N ALA A 34 -18.54 -19.32 19.33
CA ALA A 34 -19.46 -20.42 19.02
C ALA A 34 -18.89 -21.85 19.24
N GLY A 35 -17.87 -22.03 20.09
CA GLY A 35 -17.28 -23.34 20.36
C GLY A 35 -16.32 -23.84 19.27
N LEU A 36 -15.92 -22.96 18.33
CA LEU A 36 -15.03 -23.29 17.21
C LEU A 36 -13.70 -23.89 17.67
N ARG A 37 -13.14 -23.41 18.77
CA ARG A 37 -11.86 -23.91 19.29
C ARG A 37 -11.97 -25.38 19.63
N HIS A 38 -13.04 -25.77 20.31
CA HIS A 38 -13.26 -27.15 20.71
C HIS A 38 -13.56 -28.05 19.50
N LEU A 39 -14.39 -27.58 18.56
CA LEU A 39 -14.72 -28.32 17.33
C LEU A 39 -13.49 -28.56 16.45
N MET A 40 -12.61 -27.57 16.33
CA MET A 40 -11.44 -27.67 15.47
C MET A 40 -10.32 -28.48 16.15
N LEU A 41 -10.03 -28.26 17.43
CA LEU A 41 -8.94 -28.97 18.11
C LEU A 41 -9.28 -30.43 18.46
N GLY A 42 -10.56 -30.77 18.62
CA GLY A 42 -10.99 -32.14 18.91
C GLY A 42 -11.11 -33.06 17.69
N SER A 43 -11.05 -32.51 16.47
CA SER A 43 -11.24 -33.25 15.23
C SER A 43 -9.90 -33.56 14.55
N SER A 44 -9.75 -34.77 14.00
CA SER A 44 -8.61 -35.16 13.16
C SER A 44 -8.49 -34.28 11.90
N ALA A 45 -9.58 -33.62 11.48
CA ALA A 45 -9.63 -32.66 10.39
C ALA A 45 -9.44 -31.19 10.83
N GLY A 46 -9.09 -30.94 12.09
CA GLY A 46 -8.96 -29.60 12.67
C GLY A 46 -8.08 -28.64 11.86
N TRP A 47 -6.94 -29.13 11.39
CA TRP A 47 -6.03 -28.35 10.55
C TRP A 47 -6.66 -27.93 9.21
N MET A 48 -7.43 -28.83 8.58
CA MET A 48 -8.17 -28.52 7.34
C MET A 48 -9.24 -27.47 7.60
N ALA A 49 -9.96 -27.57 8.72
CA ALA A 49 -10.95 -26.56 9.11
C ALA A 49 -10.30 -25.18 9.31
N ILE A 50 -9.12 -25.11 9.95
CA ILE A 50 -8.37 -23.85 10.10
C ILE A 50 -7.97 -23.30 8.74
N ALA A 51 -7.44 -24.15 7.86
CA ALA A 51 -7.03 -23.75 6.52
C ALA A 51 -8.21 -23.22 5.68
N MET A 52 -9.34 -23.93 5.66
CA MET A 52 -10.54 -23.51 4.93
C MET A 52 -11.14 -22.23 5.50
N MET A 53 -11.22 -22.12 6.84
CA MET A 53 -11.71 -20.92 7.50
C MET A 53 -10.82 -19.72 7.20
N TRP A 54 -9.50 -19.88 7.32
CA TRP A 54 -8.54 -18.83 6.98
C TRP A 54 -8.60 -18.43 5.51
N PHE A 55 -8.71 -19.40 4.60
CA PHE A 55 -8.78 -19.14 3.17
C PHE A 55 -10.08 -18.43 2.78
N ALA A 56 -11.22 -18.90 3.27
CA ALA A 56 -12.52 -18.28 3.02
C ALA A 56 -12.56 -16.83 3.55
N ASN A 57 -12.12 -16.60 4.79
CA ASN A 57 -12.01 -15.25 5.34
C ASN A 57 -10.97 -14.42 4.57
N GLY A 58 -9.84 -15.01 4.21
CA GLY A 58 -8.76 -14.39 3.43
C GLY A 58 -9.23 -13.81 2.11
N ILE A 59 -10.05 -14.55 1.36
CA ILE A 59 -10.64 -14.06 0.11
C ILE A 59 -11.54 -12.85 0.35
N VAL A 60 -12.37 -12.87 1.40
CA VAL A 60 -13.25 -11.73 1.75
C VAL A 60 -12.44 -10.48 2.08
N PHE A 61 -11.45 -10.60 2.97
CA PHE A 61 -10.58 -9.47 3.33
C PHE A 61 -9.74 -8.99 2.14
N ALA A 62 -9.18 -9.90 1.34
CA ALA A 62 -8.46 -9.56 0.12
C ALA A 62 -9.36 -8.85 -0.90
N GLY A 63 -10.62 -9.25 -1.02
CA GLY A 63 -11.61 -8.61 -1.88
C GLY A 63 -11.86 -7.15 -1.49
N VAL A 64 -12.01 -6.86 -0.20
CA VAL A 64 -12.15 -5.48 0.31
C VAL A 64 -10.88 -4.67 0.07
N GLN A 65 -9.70 -5.21 0.40
CA GLN A 65 -8.42 -4.54 0.16
C GLN A 65 -8.16 -4.29 -1.34
N PHE A 66 -8.60 -5.20 -2.19
CA PHE A 66 -8.55 -5.08 -3.64
C PHE A 66 -9.50 -3.98 -4.14
N GLY A 67 -10.76 -3.98 -3.70
CA GLY A 67 -11.74 -2.96 -4.07
C GLY A 67 -11.28 -1.55 -3.70
N LEU A 68 -10.76 -1.38 -2.48
CA LEU A 68 -10.17 -0.11 -2.03
C LEU A 68 -8.96 0.30 -2.87
N ALA A 69 -8.07 -0.64 -3.21
CA ALA A 69 -6.92 -0.36 -4.07
C ALA A 69 -7.33 0.09 -5.47
N VAL A 70 -8.36 -0.52 -6.05
CA VAL A 70 -8.88 -0.19 -7.38
C VAL A 70 -9.56 1.18 -7.38
N MET A 71 -10.37 1.48 -6.35
CA MET A 71 -10.98 2.81 -6.21
C MET A 71 -9.91 3.90 -5.99
N ALA A 72 -8.94 3.64 -5.12
CA ALA A 72 -7.82 4.56 -4.88
C ALA A 72 -6.94 4.75 -6.12
N LEU A 73 -6.87 3.77 -7.02
CA LEU A 73 -6.14 3.89 -8.27
C LEU A 73 -6.78 4.92 -9.21
N ARG A 74 -8.11 5.01 -9.27
CA ARG A 74 -8.82 6.05 -10.05
C ARG A 74 -8.52 7.44 -9.54
N GLU A 75 -8.54 7.63 -8.23
CA GLU A 75 -8.24 8.92 -7.60
C GLU A 75 -6.80 9.39 -7.86
N ARG A 76 -5.89 8.43 -8.03
CA ARG A 76 -4.46 8.62 -8.24
C ARG A 76 -4.09 9.05 -9.66
N ASP A 77 -4.97 8.84 -10.65
CA ASP A 77 -4.77 9.27 -12.03
C ASP A 77 -5.35 10.69 -12.28
N ASP A 78 -6.35 11.11 -11.51
CA ASP A 78 -7.01 12.42 -11.65
C ASP A 78 -6.42 13.53 -10.76
N THR A 79 -5.55 13.22 -9.80
CA THR A 79 -4.85 14.24 -8.98
C THR A 79 -3.40 14.44 -9.44
N PRO A 80 -2.97 15.68 -9.78
CA PRO A 80 -1.57 16.00 -10.04
C PRO A 80 -0.72 15.67 -8.81
N ARG A 81 -0.01 14.54 -8.87
CA ARG A 81 0.91 14.14 -7.81
C ARG A 81 2.11 15.06 -7.79
N GLY A 82 2.14 15.93 -6.79
CA GLY A 82 3.35 16.56 -6.30
C GLY A 82 3.93 17.55 -7.30
N GLY A 83 3.87 18.83 -6.94
CA GLY A 83 4.73 19.82 -7.53
C GLY A 83 6.18 19.34 -7.47
N THR A 84 6.70 18.96 -8.64
CA THR A 84 8.02 19.49 -8.99
C THR A 84 7.88 20.98 -8.68
N ARG A 85 8.70 21.51 -7.78
CA ARG A 85 8.85 22.96 -7.65
C ARG A 85 9.43 23.44 -8.97
N ALA A 86 8.63 23.43 -10.03
CA ALA A 86 8.88 24.20 -11.21
C ALA A 86 8.97 25.62 -10.65
N PRO A 87 10.13 26.28 -10.76
CA PRO A 87 10.22 27.66 -10.34
C PRO A 87 9.08 28.36 -11.06
N LEU A 88 8.16 28.95 -10.29
CA LEU A 88 7.21 29.90 -10.85
C LEU A 88 8.08 30.89 -11.60
N ALA A 89 7.89 31.01 -12.91
CA ALA A 89 8.53 32.03 -13.72
C ALA A 89 7.91 33.37 -13.33
N THR A 90 8.16 33.80 -12.11
CA THR A 90 7.75 35.10 -11.63
C THR A 90 8.56 36.11 -12.43
N ARG A 91 7.91 37.09 -13.05
CA ARG A 91 8.59 38.20 -13.75
C ARG A 91 9.32 39.14 -12.79
N ILE A 92 9.62 38.70 -11.56
CA ILE A 92 10.42 39.43 -10.59
C ILE A 92 11.89 39.18 -10.97
N PRO A 93 12.64 40.21 -11.36
CA PRO A 93 14.05 40.07 -11.65
C PRO A 93 14.80 39.55 -10.43
N ALA A 94 15.53 38.44 -10.58
CA ALA A 94 16.40 37.93 -9.53
C ALA A 94 17.66 38.80 -9.45
N PRO A 95 18.03 39.35 -8.28
CA PRO A 95 19.25 40.12 -8.13
C PRO A 95 20.47 39.20 -8.29
N VAL A 96 21.21 39.37 -9.38
CA VAL A 96 22.52 38.73 -9.58
C VAL A 96 23.58 39.60 -8.91
N ARG A 97 24.35 39.03 -7.98
CA ARG A 97 25.55 39.70 -7.46
C ARG A 97 26.57 39.81 -8.60
N ALA A 98 26.82 41.04 -9.04
CA ALA A 98 27.95 41.32 -9.91
C ALA A 98 29.24 41.15 -9.10
N ASN A 99 29.93 40.03 -9.30
CA ASN A 99 31.33 39.95 -8.92
C ASN A 99 32.10 40.82 -9.92
N SER A 100 32.42 42.04 -9.53
CA SER A 100 33.32 42.90 -10.29
C SER A 100 34.71 42.26 -10.29
N ALA A 101 35.01 41.51 -11.34
CA ALA A 101 36.39 41.18 -11.66
C ALA A 101 37.09 42.52 -11.93
N THR A 102 37.92 42.93 -10.96
CA THR A 102 38.75 44.13 -11.04
C THR A 102 39.49 44.16 -12.39
N PRO A 103 39.38 45.24 -13.19
CA PRO A 103 40.11 45.34 -14.44
C PRO A 103 41.60 45.33 -14.10
N ARG A 104 42.31 44.28 -14.54
CA ARG A 104 43.76 44.22 -14.44
C ARG A 104 44.33 45.18 -15.47
N VAL A 105 44.67 46.38 -15.02
CA VAL A 105 45.42 47.38 -15.78
C VAL A 105 46.73 46.72 -16.22
N ARG A 106 46.82 46.41 -17.52
CA ARG A 106 48.06 45.95 -18.15
C ARG A 106 48.85 47.19 -18.54
N ARG A 107 50.00 47.36 -17.87
CA ARG A 107 51.06 48.31 -18.22
C ARG A 107 51.53 48.12 -19.66
#